data_AF-A0A937S2G8-F1
#
_entry.id   AF-A0A937S2G8-F1
#
_cell.length_a   1.000
_cell.length_b   1.000
_cell.length_c   1.000
_cell.angle_alpha   90.00
_cell.angle_beta   90.00
_cell.angle_gamma   90.00
#
_symmetry.space_group_name_H-M   'P 1'
#
loop_
_entity.id
_entity.type
_entity.pdbx_description
1 polymer ?
#
loop_
_entity_poly.entity_id
_entity_poly.type
_entity_poly.pdbx_seq_one_letter_code
_entity_poly.pdbx_strand_id
1 'polypeptide(L)'
;MSTNSPSVTVNVEIVDDKEIDSQKGVRSRKVRTEQLGNNSLEQRPVSSPSLFATQAEYAASSRVIWEGANILTQGNDLPWMTADDGEAYYKSPVAKGKGFISFWLTDDLFSSDPSVLERDLAIALIEQFDLRAACLHLIYAAHATQLDRPWEEVFTINDTQLEQYLGLHKNKKLTKQQKLDLMLKLAKQPCHLLVYVSYPELGRIPTINVSRTFLWEIAEPILHFQNNLTNEQGELIGFTLNIRCGMWAKYFLNEENRRQKKGYYEYCVLSKELILDIMATYHHYEGAARLMTWLLFKTKINRSSPLTVELLLKIAFGEKALQDAIAKSKPRAKLVDSWIKTLKALIEKGWSITPDPQTYPMSYWVDTGKSSLFNEIPDDPDTALEFWAKDALAPTGTRLTDRTRRERGSFALFLNGRLYVQPPKAISDRLDALEEARRRTETRLPTISTAKTSQGGMAITPPKLPKEIQSGEQLKQLRITKGWSQAYLADQIGRSLSWVKMVETGKRNIQPQDQSAILSVLATSG
;
A
#
# COMPACT_ATOMS: atom_id res chain seq x y z
N MET A 1 42.79 38.94 22.29
CA MET A 1 41.64 39.48 21.55
C MET A 1 40.56 38.42 21.57
N SER A 2 39.57 38.59 22.44
CA SER A 2 38.44 37.67 22.65
C SER A 2 37.31 38.00 21.69
N THR A 3 36.69 36.97 21.12
CA THR A 3 35.38 37.08 20.47
C THR A 3 34.45 36.04 21.07
N ASN A 4 33.45 36.54 21.80
CA ASN A 4 32.39 35.81 22.47
C ASN A 4 31.37 35.26 21.45
N SER A 5 31.03 33.98 21.61
CA SER A 5 29.76 33.40 21.13
C SER A 5 28.86 33.19 22.36
N PRO A 6 27.62 33.71 22.41
CA PRO A 6 26.75 33.47 23.55
C PRO A 6 26.04 32.12 23.42
N SER A 7 26.28 31.25 24.39
CA SER A 7 25.47 30.08 24.74
C SER A 7 24.22 30.54 25.49
N VAL A 8 23.02 30.21 24.98
CA VAL A 8 21.76 30.42 25.68
C VAL A 8 21.38 29.12 26.41
N THR A 9 21.43 29.20 27.74
CA THR A 9 20.93 28.17 28.66
C THR A 9 19.48 28.52 28.99
N VAL A 10 18.54 27.61 28.73
CA VAL A 10 17.13 27.77 29.14
C VAL A 10 16.98 27.16 30.54
N ASN A 11 16.80 28.01 31.54
CA ASN A 11 16.38 27.61 32.87
C ASN A 11 14.84 27.53 32.91
N VAL A 12 14.33 26.40 33.37
CA VAL A 12 12.91 26.20 33.68
C VAL A 12 12.72 26.60 35.15
N GLU A 13 12.02 27.71 35.38
CA GLU A 13 11.50 28.05 36.71
C GLU A 13 10.03 27.63 36.81
N ILE A 14 9.78 26.75 37.77
CA ILE A 14 8.46 26.36 38.27
C ILE A 14 8.06 27.42 39.30
N VAL A 15 6.89 28.04 39.14
CA VAL A 15 6.27 28.84 40.21
C VAL A 15 4.80 28.48 40.30
N ASP A 16 4.43 27.94 41.47
CA ASP A 16 3.05 27.76 41.92
C ASP A 16 2.57 29.00 42.71
N ASP A 17 1.31 29.34 42.45
CA ASP A 17 0.29 30.01 43.26
C ASP A 17 0.70 30.89 44.46
N LYS A 18 0.42 32.18 44.34
CA LYS A 18 -0.64 32.88 45.12
C LYS A 18 -0.74 34.36 44.79
N GLU A 19 -1.99 34.83 44.82
CA GLU A 19 -2.45 36.22 44.99
C GLU A 19 -2.04 37.23 43.91
N ILE A 20 -3.06 37.77 43.22
CA ILE A 20 -3.40 39.21 43.24
C ILE A 20 -4.82 39.37 42.70
N ASP A 21 -5.69 39.85 43.59
CA ASP A 21 -6.96 40.46 43.28
C ASP A 21 -6.70 41.92 42.83
N SER A 22 -7.25 42.34 41.68
CA SER A 22 -7.79 43.69 41.45
C SER A 22 -8.16 43.96 39.97
N GLN A 23 -9.46 43.82 39.72
CA GLN A 23 -10.34 44.80 39.06
C GLN A 23 -10.11 45.35 37.62
N LYS A 24 -11.25 45.28 36.88
CA LYS A 24 -11.72 46.05 35.70
C LYS A 24 -11.22 45.56 34.34
N GLY A 25 -12.04 45.10 33.39
CA GLY A 25 -13.49 45.04 33.25
C GLY A 25 -13.86 45.31 31.78
N VAL A 26 -14.26 44.29 31.02
CA VAL A 26 -14.97 44.46 29.73
C VAL A 26 -16.01 43.35 29.56
N ARG A 27 -17.24 43.80 29.28
CA ARG A 27 -18.53 43.10 29.14
C ARG A 27 -18.50 41.72 28.44
N SER A 28 -18.86 40.68 29.21
CA SER A 28 -19.32 39.39 28.66
C SER A 28 -20.81 39.48 28.27
N ARG A 29 -21.11 39.17 27.00
CA ARG A 29 -22.46 38.89 26.52
C ARG A 29 -22.92 37.55 27.12
N LYS A 30 -24.01 37.60 27.90
CA LYS A 30 -24.75 36.42 28.38
C LYS A 30 -25.18 35.57 27.19
N VAL A 31 -24.60 34.37 27.05
CA VAL A 31 -25.23 33.28 26.31
C VAL A 31 -26.27 32.67 27.24
N ARG A 32 -27.48 32.58 26.71
CA ARG A 32 -28.72 32.25 27.37
C ARG A 32 -28.75 30.75 27.67
N THR A 33 -28.69 30.41 28.95
CA THR A 33 -28.97 29.08 29.47
C THR A 33 -30.46 28.82 29.32
N GLU A 34 -30.85 27.96 28.40
CA GLU A 34 -32.20 27.39 28.37
C GLU A 34 -32.12 25.86 28.45
N GLN A 35 -32.65 25.38 29.58
CA GLN A 35 -33.30 24.08 29.80
C GLN A 35 -32.42 22.84 29.99
N LEU A 36 -32.03 22.64 31.26
CA LEU A 36 -31.89 21.31 31.87
C LEU A 36 -33.22 20.55 31.74
N GLY A 37 -33.23 19.56 30.84
CA GLY A 37 -34.26 18.53 30.70
C GLY A 37 -33.70 17.17 31.10
N ASN A 38 -34.46 16.46 31.92
CA ASN A 38 -34.18 15.15 32.51
C ASN A 38 -33.73 14.05 31.53
N ASN A 39 -32.87 13.16 32.02
CA ASN A 39 -32.64 11.77 31.59
C ASN A 39 -32.92 11.46 30.11
N SER A 40 -31.91 11.63 29.27
CA SER A 40 -31.84 10.92 27.99
C SER A 40 -30.40 10.44 27.83
N LEU A 41 -30.21 9.12 27.83
CA LEU A 41 -29.08 8.52 27.11
C LEU A 41 -29.20 9.06 25.69
N GLU A 42 -28.43 10.09 25.34
CA GLU A 42 -28.38 10.60 23.97
C GLU A 42 -28.16 9.40 23.05
N GLN A 43 -29.13 9.16 22.16
CA GLN A 43 -29.06 8.05 21.24
C GLN A 43 -27.84 8.29 20.35
N ARG A 44 -26.76 7.56 20.65
CA ARG A 44 -25.52 7.63 19.86
C ARG A 44 -25.90 7.43 18.38
N PRO A 45 -25.36 8.24 17.46
CA PRO A 45 -25.62 8.04 16.05
C PRO A 45 -25.31 6.60 15.65
N VAL A 46 -26.18 6.00 14.84
CA VAL A 46 -26.03 4.62 14.41
C VAL A 46 -24.77 4.53 13.55
N SER A 47 -23.79 3.77 14.03
CA SER A 47 -22.57 3.49 13.29
C SER A 47 -22.84 2.64 12.06
N SER A 48 -22.04 2.84 11.01
CA SER A 48 -22.01 1.97 9.83
C SER A 48 -21.73 0.51 10.22
N PRO A 49 -22.13 -0.47 9.39
CA PRO A 49 -21.85 -1.87 9.63
C PRO A 49 -20.36 -2.13 9.91
N SER A 50 -20.07 -3.08 10.79
CA SER A 50 -18.67 -3.36 11.11
C SER A 50 -17.91 -3.84 9.89
N LEU A 51 -16.76 -3.24 9.63
CA LEU A 51 -15.75 -3.82 8.75
C LEU A 51 -15.30 -5.19 9.29
N PHE A 52 -14.85 -6.05 8.38
CA PHE A 52 -14.27 -7.35 8.68
C PHE A 52 -15.24 -8.31 9.38
N ALA A 53 -16.51 -8.32 8.94
CA ALA A 53 -17.39 -9.46 9.21
C ALA A 53 -16.80 -10.75 8.61
N THR A 54 -16.02 -10.60 7.52
CA THR A 54 -15.11 -11.61 6.99
C THR A 54 -13.65 -11.26 7.31
N GLN A 55 -12.70 -12.18 7.06
CA GLN A 55 -11.27 -11.90 7.33
C GLN A 55 -10.68 -10.76 6.47
N ALA A 56 -11.29 -10.46 5.31
CA ALA A 56 -10.78 -9.43 4.41
C ALA A 56 -11.89 -8.74 3.60
N GLU A 57 -11.80 -7.42 3.50
CA GLU A 57 -12.75 -6.56 2.82
C GLU A 57 -12.11 -5.86 1.62
N TYR A 58 -12.92 -5.24 0.76
CA TYR A 58 -12.39 -4.34 -0.26
C TYR A 58 -12.03 -2.99 0.35
N ALA A 59 -11.00 -2.36 -0.21
CA ALA A 59 -10.61 -0.99 0.13
C ALA A 59 -10.25 -0.22 -1.13
N ALA A 60 -10.59 1.07 -1.17
CA ALA A 60 -10.20 1.94 -2.26
C ALA A 60 -8.66 1.91 -2.44
N SER A 61 -8.19 1.84 -3.68
CA SER A 61 -6.78 1.60 -3.99
C SER A 61 -6.25 2.44 -5.15
N SER A 62 -6.98 3.51 -5.48
CA SER A 62 -6.55 4.44 -6.51
C SER A 62 -5.18 5.01 -6.19
N ARG A 63 -4.49 5.55 -7.19
CA ARG A 63 -3.20 6.22 -6.96
C ARG A 63 -3.29 7.37 -5.95
N VAL A 64 -4.47 8.01 -5.84
CA VAL A 64 -4.77 9.02 -4.81
C VAL A 64 -4.66 8.42 -3.40
N ILE A 65 -5.31 7.28 -3.15
CA ILE A 65 -5.27 6.60 -1.86
C ILE A 65 -3.87 6.06 -1.56
N TRP A 66 -3.19 5.50 -2.55
CA TRP A 66 -1.83 5.00 -2.37
C TRP A 66 -0.86 6.13 -1.96
N GLU A 67 -0.89 7.27 -2.65
CA GLU A 67 -0.02 8.39 -2.28
C GLU A 67 -0.38 9.01 -0.92
N GLY A 68 -1.66 9.08 -0.56
CA GLY A 68 -2.07 9.44 0.80
C GLY A 68 -1.46 8.52 1.86
N ALA A 69 -1.42 7.21 1.59
CA ALA A 69 -0.77 6.24 2.48
C ALA A 69 0.76 6.44 2.52
N ASN A 70 1.40 6.79 1.41
CA ASN A 70 2.83 7.12 1.40
C ASN A 70 3.11 8.35 2.28
N ILE A 71 2.29 9.41 2.19
CA ILE A 71 2.43 10.61 3.02
C ILE A 71 2.30 10.27 4.51
N LEU A 72 1.27 9.50 4.89
CA LEU A 72 1.02 9.13 6.27
C LEU A 72 2.09 8.19 6.87
N THR A 73 2.83 7.46 6.02
CA THR A 73 3.84 6.49 6.49
C THR A 73 5.28 6.98 6.38
N GLN A 74 5.58 7.83 5.39
CA GLN A 74 6.94 8.34 5.13
C GLN A 74 7.12 9.79 5.57
N GLY A 75 6.05 10.57 5.70
CA GLY A 75 6.09 11.93 6.22
C GLY A 75 7.11 12.83 5.51
N ASN A 76 8.06 13.33 6.29
CA ASN A 76 9.16 14.19 5.81
C ASN A 76 10.21 13.50 4.94
N ASP A 77 10.21 12.16 4.85
CA ASP A 77 11.12 11.44 3.96
C ASP A 77 10.73 11.57 2.48
N LEU A 78 9.52 12.08 2.20
CA LEU A 78 9.07 12.39 0.84
C LEU A 78 9.67 13.70 0.31
N PRO A 79 9.83 13.84 -1.01
CA PRO A 79 10.39 15.04 -1.63
C PRO A 79 9.36 16.19 -1.68
N TRP A 80 9.10 16.83 -0.53
CA TRP A 80 8.27 18.03 -0.43
C TRP A 80 8.92 19.21 -1.15
N MET A 81 8.12 19.90 -1.97
CA MET A 81 8.50 21.10 -2.71
C MET A 81 7.82 22.32 -2.10
N THR A 82 8.27 23.51 -2.49
CA THR A 82 7.65 24.78 -2.11
C THR A 82 7.26 25.52 -3.38
N ALA A 83 6.02 25.96 -3.43
CA ALA A 83 5.50 26.79 -4.51
C ALA A 83 5.96 28.25 -4.34
N ASP A 84 5.74 29.08 -5.36
CA ASP A 84 6.18 30.48 -5.38
C ASP A 84 5.50 31.34 -4.29
N ASP A 85 4.33 30.91 -3.82
CA ASP A 85 3.55 31.49 -2.73
C ASP A 85 3.98 31.01 -1.33
N GLY A 86 4.96 30.12 -1.23
CA GLY A 86 5.44 29.57 0.04
C GLY A 86 4.72 28.30 0.52
N GLU A 87 3.69 27.84 -0.21
CA GLU A 87 2.96 26.62 0.14
C GLU A 87 3.83 25.37 -0.04
N ALA A 88 3.85 24.46 0.93
CA ALA A 88 4.49 23.15 0.77
C ALA A 88 3.56 22.16 0.07
N TYR A 89 4.09 21.44 -0.91
CA TYR A 89 3.34 20.41 -1.62
C TYR A 89 4.20 19.21 -2.02
N TYR A 90 3.56 18.05 -2.08
CA TYR A 90 4.14 16.81 -2.61
C TYR A 90 3.48 16.48 -3.94
N LYS A 91 4.28 16.14 -4.97
CA LYS A 91 3.77 15.80 -6.31
C LYS A 91 4.22 14.41 -6.74
N SER A 92 3.26 13.56 -7.06
CA SER A 92 3.51 12.23 -7.60
C SER A 92 3.11 12.15 -9.08
N PRO A 93 4.02 11.76 -9.99
CA PRO A 93 3.69 11.58 -11.40
C PRO A 93 2.80 10.35 -11.62
N VAL A 94 1.87 10.45 -12.57
CA VAL A 94 1.00 9.33 -12.99
C VAL A 94 1.09 9.12 -14.51
N ALA A 95 0.58 7.98 -15.00
CA ALA A 95 0.52 7.66 -16.42
C ALA A 95 1.85 7.88 -17.18
N LYS A 96 2.96 7.40 -16.59
CA LYS A 96 4.33 7.58 -17.12
C LYS A 96 4.74 9.06 -17.28
N GLY A 97 4.31 9.92 -16.35
CA GLY A 97 4.67 11.34 -16.31
C GLY A 97 3.75 12.25 -17.12
N LYS A 98 2.69 11.72 -17.75
CA LYS A 98 1.72 12.52 -18.52
C LYS A 98 0.68 13.24 -17.65
N GLY A 99 0.63 12.92 -16.37
CA GLY A 99 -0.17 13.65 -15.38
C GLY A 99 0.48 13.56 -14.02
N PHE A 100 -0.22 14.08 -13.02
CA PHE A 100 0.26 14.12 -11.65
C PHE A 100 -0.88 14.20 -10.63
N ILE A 101 -0.55 13.83 -9.40
CA ILE A 101 -1.36 14.09 -8.22
C ILE A 101 -0.52 14.96 -7.30
N SER A 102 -1.07 16.06 -6.83
CA SER A 102 -0.42 16.95 -5.88
C SER A 102 -1.16 16.93 -4.55
N PHE A 103 -0.41 16.98 -3.46
CA PHE A 103 -0.92 17.01 -2.10
C PHE A 103 -0.39 18.23 -1.35
N TRP A 104 -1.25 18.79 -0.52
CA TRP A 104 -0.94 19.86 0.42
C TRP A 104 -1.47 19.49 1.80
N LEU A 105 -1.09 20.27 2.80
CA LEU A 105 -1.56 20.14 4.17
C LEU A 105 -2.42 21.33 4.57
N THR A 106 -3.41 21.07 5.41
CA THR A 106 -4.27 22.07 6.05
C THR A 106 -4.45 21.72 7.51
N ASP A 107 -4.64 22.69 8.40
CA ASP A 107 -5.13 22.50 9.77
C ASP A 107 -6.64 22.82 9.93
N ASP A 108 -7.27 23.39 8.90
CA ASP A 108 -8.68 23.78 8.83
C ASP A 108 -9.62 22.60 8.52
N LEU A 109 -9.60 21.56 9.36
CA LEU A 109 -10.30 20.28 9.11
C LEU A 109 -11.82 20.39 8.89
N PHE A 110 -12.45 21.43 9.41
CA PHE A 110 -13.91 21.59 9.43
C PHE A 110 -14.40 22.73 8.51
N SER A 111 -13.49 23.38 7.78
CA SER A 111 -13.83 24.42 6.81
C SER A 111 -14.32 23.81 5.49
N SER A 112 -15.32 24.43 4.87
CA SER A 112 -15.72 24.10 3.49
C SER A 112 -14.71 24.54 2.43
N ASP A 113 -13.85 25.50 2.77
CA ASP A 113 -12.77 26.01 1.93
C ASP A 113 -11.49 26.09 2.78
N PRO A 114 -10.74 24.98 2.89
CA PRO A 114 -9.59 24.89 3.79
C PRO A 114 -8.40 25.71 3.26
N SER A 115 -7.76 26.45 4.15
CA SER A 115 -6.51 27.13 3.82
C SER A 115 -5.35 26.12 3.71
N VAL A 116 -4.33 26.45 2.91
CA VAL A 116 -3.12 25.64 2.81
C VAL A 116 -2.06 26.17 3.74
N LEU A 117 -1.38 25.27 4.41
CA LEU A 117 -0.26 25.60 5.29
C LEU A 117 0.97 26.02 4.47
N GLU A 118 1.60 27.11 4.92
CA GLU A 118 2.95 27.47 4.51
C GLU A 118 3.97 26.39 4.91
N ARG A 119 5.14 26.42 4.26
CA ARG A 119 6.16 25.37 4.40
C ARG A 119 6.47 24.98 5.84
N ASP A 120 6.81 25.94 6.70
CA ASP A 120 7.30 25.61 8.05
C ASP A 120 6.19 24.98 8.92
N LEU A 121 4.95 25.47 8.78
CA LEU A 121 3.78 24.89 9.48
C LEU A 121 3.42 23.51 8.92
N ALA A 122 3.48 23.33 7.60
CA ALA A 122 3.24 22.05 6.95
C ALA A 122 4.27 20.99 7.41
N ILE A 123 5.54 21.35 7.48
CA ILE A 123 6.61 20.47 7.98
C ILE A 123 6.43 20.18 9.48
N ALA A 124 6.04 21.17 10.29
CA ALA A 124 5.75 20.93 11.70
C ALA A 124 4.53 20.01 11.91
N LEU A 125 3.51 20.09 11.05
CA LEU A 125 2.34 19.22 11.10
C LEU A 125 2.69 17.78 10.72
N ILE A 126 3.46 17.58 9.66
CA ILE A 126 3.80 16.22 9.20
C ILE A 126 4.78 15.51 10.13
N GLU A 127 5.61 16.23 10.90
CA GLU A 127 6.42 15.65 11.98
C GLU A 127 5.55 15.06 13.10
N GLN A 128 4.31 15.53 13.25
CA GLN A 128 3.36 15.00 14.22
C GLN A 128 2.55 13.81 13.69
N PHE A 129 2.69 13.49 12.40
CA PHE A 129 2.02 12.33 11.83
C PHE A 129 2.56 11.05 12.44
N ASP A 130 1.62 10.20 12.83
CA ASP A 130 1.89 8.90 13.39
C ASP A 130 1.63 7.87 12.30
N LEU A 131 2.58 6.95 12.08
CA LEU A 131 2.45 5.92 11.05
C LEU A 131 1.13 5.16 11.14
N ARG A 132 0.59 4.98 12.36
CA ARG A 132 -0.70 4.31 12.60
C ARG A 132 -1.89 5.02 11.98
N ALA A 133 -1.79 6.32 11.66
CA ALA A 133 -2.82 7.02 10.89
C ALA A 133 -3.02 6.44 9.50
N ALA A 134 -2.02 5.78 8.93
CA ALA A 134 -2.19 4.99 7.71
C ALA A 134 -3.22 3.87 7.89
N CYS A 135 -3.36 3.28 9.09
CA CYS A 135 -4.41 2.31 9.37
C CYS A 135 -5.81 2.95 9.30
N LEU A 136 -5.98 4.18 9.81
CA LEU A 136 -7.24 4.91 9.75
C LEU A 136 -7.60 5.25 8.29
N HIS A 137 -6.61 5.71 7.52
CA HIS A 137 -6.75 5.93 6.08
C HIS A 137 -7.20 4.66 5.32
N LEU A 138 -6.65 3.49 5.65
CA LEU A 138 -7.06 2.21 5.06
C LEU A 138 -8.47 1.78 5.52
N ILE A 139 -8.83 2.03 6.77
CA ILE A 139 -10.19 1.80 7.30
C ILE A 139 -11.21 2.69 6.56
N TYR A 140 -10.88 3.97 6.33
CA TYR A 140 -11.72 4.89 5.55
C TYR A 140 -11.85 4.43 4.10
N ALA A 141 -10.73 4.00 3.50
CA ALA A 141 -10.73 3.41 2.16
C ALA A 141 -11.63 2.17 2.07
N ALA A 142 -11.72 1.36 3.12
CA ALA A 142 -12.63 0.20 3.17
C ALA A 142 -14.10 0.60 3.28
N HIS A 143 -14.45 1.49 4.23
CA HIS A 143 -15.82 2.00 4.35
C HIS A 143 -16.30 2.69 3.08
N ALA A 144 -15.44 3.46 2.41
CA ALA A 144 -15.78 4.12 1.15
C ALA A 144 -16.23 3.14 0.06
N THR A 145 -15.75 1.90 0.05
CA THR A 145 -16.18 0.89 -0.93
C THR A 145 -17.53 0.25 -0.63
N GLN A 146 -18.11 0.52 0.54
CA GLN A 146 -19.44 0.05 0.94
C GLN A 146 -20.55 1.05 0.60
N LEU A 147 -20.17 2.23 0.10
CA LEU A 147 -21.09 3.30 -0.31
C LEU A 147 -21.29 3.26 -1.84
N ASP A 148 -22.48 3.63 -2.30
CA ASP A 148 -22.79 3.70 -3.73
C ASP A 148 -22.19 4.97 -4.36
N ARG A 149 -22.26 6.09 -3.61
CA ARG A 149 -21.81 7.43 -4.00
C ARG A 149 -20.92 8.02 -2.90
N PRO A 150 -19.70 7.49 -2.68
CA PRO A 150 -18.81 7.88 -1.58
C PRO A 150 -18.40 9.36 -1.55
N TRP A 151 -18.58 10.11 -2.64
CA TRP A 151 -18.33 11.56 -2.72
C TRP A 151 -19.52 12.42 -2.24
N GLU A 152 -20.68 11.82 -2.04
CA GLU A 152 -21.91 12.47 -1.54
C GLU A 152 -22.33 11.91 -0.19
N GLU A 153 -22.15 10.61 0.02
CA GLU A 153 -22.55 9.91 1.23
C GLU A 153 -21.48 9.97 2.32
N VAL A 154 -21.93 9.84 3.57
CA VAL A 154 -21.11 9.85 4.78
C VAL A 154 -21.18 8.45 5.40
N PHE A 155 -20.05 7.94 5.88
CA PHE A 155 -20.02 6.78 6.77
C PHE A 155 -19.72 7.23 8.20
N THR A 156 -20.26 6.48 9.16
CA THR A 156 -20.19 6.80 10.60
C THR A 156 -19.42 5.71 11.33
N ILE A 157 -18.36 6.07 12.06
CA ILE A 157 -17.55 5.14 12.86
C ILE A 157 -17.51 5.62 14.31
N ASN A 158 -17.69 4.71 15.26
CA ASN A 158 -17.57 5.02 16.69
C ASN A 158 -16.25 4.52 17.30
N ASP A 159 -15.96 5.00 18.51
CA ASP A 159 -14.77 4.63 19.29
C ASP A 159 -14.62 3.11 19.49
N THR A 160 -15.73 2.39 19.68
CA THR A 160 -15.70 0.94 19.92
C THR A 160 -15.27 0.17 18.67
N GLN A 161 -15.74 0.57 17.49
CA GLN A 161 -15.29 0.00 16.21
C GLN A 161 -13.81 0.28 15.98
N LEU A 162 -13.36 1.51 16.17
CA LEU A 162 -11.94 1.86 16.03
C LEU A 162 -11.06 1.09 17.01
N GLU A 163 -11.49 0.93 18.27
CA GLU A 163 -10.75 0.17 19.28
C GLU A 163 -10.61 -1.31 18.88
N GLN A 164 -11.62 -1.87 18.20
CA GLN A 164 -11.60 -3.23 17.68
C GLN A 164 -10.71 -3.36 16.43
N TYR A 165 -10.80 -2.44 15.47
CA TYR A 165 -10.02 -2.48 14.23
C TYR A 165 -8.53 -2.29 14.49
N LEU A 166 -8.18 -1.35 15.37
CA LEU A 166 -6.80 -1.05 15.74
C LEU A 166 -6.23 -2.01 16.80
N GLY A 167 -7.04 -2.95 17.31
CA GLY A 167 -6.60 -3.92 18.31
C GLY A 167 -6.33 -3.33 19.71
N LEU A 168 -6.76 -2.09 19.96
CA LEU A 168 -6.49 -1.36 21.19
C LEU A 168 -7.23 -1.95 22.40
N HIS A 169 -8.32 -2.69 22.20
CA HIS A 169 -9.03 -3.43 23.26
C HIS A 169 -8.12 -4.45 23.97
N LYS A 170 -7.11 -4.99 23.26
CA LYS A 170 -6.12 -5.91 23.85
C LYS A 170 -5.00 -5.18 24.58
N ASN A 171 -4.84 -3.88 24.36
CA ASN A 171 -3.80 -3.09 24.99
C ASN A 171 -4.21 -2.71 26.42
N LYS A 172 -3.59 -3.37 27.39
CA LYS A 172 -3.79 -3.13 28.83
C LYS A 172 -2.90 -2.02 29.41
N LYS A 173 -1.98 -1.46 28.63
CA LYS A 173 -1.06 -0.40 29.08
C LYS A 173 -1.69 0.99 29.02
N LEU A 174 -2.67 1.20 28.15
CA LEU A 174 -3.35 2.48 27.98
C LEU A 174 -4.66 2.49 28.76
N THR A 175 -4.93 3.60 29.45
CA THR A 175 -6.24 3.86 30.06
C THR A 175 -7.30 4.09 28.98
N LYS A 176 -8.58 4.03 29.35
CA LYS A 176 -9.69 4.32 28.43
C LYS A 176 -9.54 5.71 27.79
N GLN A 177 -9.25 6.73 28.59
CA GLN A 177 -9.05 8.10 28.10
C GLN A 177 -7.88 8.19 27.10
N GLN A 178 -6.73 7.59 27.44
CA GLN A 178 -5.57 7.58 26.54
C GLN A 178 -5.86 6.89 25.19
N LYS A 179 -6.70 5.84 25.19
CA LYS A 179 -7.14 5.20 23.95
C LYS A 179 -8.05 6.11 23.13
N LEU A 180 -9.02 6.79 23.77
CA LEU A 180 -9.91 7.72 23.09
C LEU A 180 -9.12 8.88 22.46
N ASP A 181 -8.23 9.51 23.23
CA ASP A 181 -7.38 10.61 22.74
C ASP A 181 -6.49 10.16 21.58
N LEU A 182 -5.87 8.97 21.69
CA LEU A 182 -5.08 8.39 20.64
C LEU A 182 -5.90 8.17 19.36
N MET A 183 -7.06 7.52 19.47
CA MET A 183 -7.90 7.23 18.30
C MET A 183 -8.39 8.50 17.62
N LEU A 184 -8.78 9.52 18.40
CA LEU A 184 -9.20 10.81 17.86
C LEU A 184 -8.05 11.54 17.16
N LYS A 185 -6.84 11.51 17.74
CA LYS A 185 -5.63 12.07 17.12
C LYS A 185 -5.32 11.38 15.80
N LEU A 186 -5.30 10.04 15.77
CA LEU A 186 -5.00 9.26 14.57
C LEU A 186 -6.07 9.47 13.48
N ALA A 187 -7.34 9.58 13.85
CA ALA A 187 -8.46 9.74 12.91
C ALA A 187 -8.41 11.07 12.14
N LYS A 188 -7.91 12.14 12.76
CA LYS A 188 -7.79 13.46 12.13
C LYS A 188 -6.67 13.51 11.08
N GLN A 189 -5.61 12.74 11.25
CA GLN A 189 -4.40 12.86 10.42
C GLN A 189 -4.61 12.66 8.91
N PRO A 190 -5.35 11.65 8.43
CA PRO A 190 -5.66 11.51 7.01
C PRO A 190 -6.48 12.68 6.43
N CYS A 191 -7.20 13.41 7.28
CA CYS A 191 -8.09 14.51 6.90
C CYS A 191 -7.35 15.84 6.74
N HIS A 192 -6.10 15.95 7.21
CA HIS A 192 -5.24 17.10 6.94
C HIS A 192 -4.74 17.16 5.48
N LEU A 193 -4.96 16.09 4.70
CA LEU A 193 -4.47 16.00 3.32
C LEU A 193 -5.47 16.64 2.35
N LEU A 194 -5.01 17.64 1.61
CA LEU A 194 -5.68 18.15 0.42
C LEU A 194 -5.07 17.52 -0.83
N VAL A 195 -5.88 17.32 -1.86
CA VAL A 195 -5.46 16.67 -3.10
C VAL A 195 -5.98 17.38 -4.33
N TYR A 196 -5.10 17.52 -5.32
CA TYR A 196 -5.41 17.89 -6.70
C TYR A 196 -5.03 16.74 -7.62
N VAL A 197 -5.88 16.44 -8.58
CA VAL A 197 -5.63 15.35 -9.55
C VAL A 197 -5.67 15.92 -10.95
N SER A 198 -4.58 15.70 -11.70
CA SER A 198 -4.57 15.85 -13.16
C SER A 198 -4.18 14.51 -13.78
N TYR A 199 -5.19 13.78 -14.25
CA TYR A 199 -5.04 12.47 -14.85
C TYR A 199 -5.32 12.55 -16.35
N PRO A 200 -4.35 12.21 -17.21
CA PRO A 200 -4.53 12.33 -18.65
C PRO A 200 -5.51 11.27 -19.17
N GLU A 201 -6.03 11.51 -20.36
CA GLU A 201 -6.80 10.52 -21.10
C GLU A 201 -6.02 9.20 -21.21
N LEU A 202 -6.69 8.09 -20.87
CA LEU A 202 -6.12 6.75 -20.93
C LEU A 202 -7.11 5.80 -21.61
N GLY A 203 -6.81 5.46 -22.87
CA GLY A 203 -7.65 4.56 -23.66
C GLY A 203 -8.97 5.22 -24.04
N ARG A 204 -10.07 4.82 -23.40
CA ARG A 204 -11.41 5.39 -23.65
C ARG A 204 -11.92 6.26 -22.49
N ILE A 205 -11.13 6.39 -21.43
CA ILE A 205 -11.48 7.19 -20.27
C ILE A 205 -10.91 8.59 -20.51
N PRO A 206 -11.77 9.64 -20.52
CA PRO A 206 -11.34 11.01 -20.78
C PRO A 206 -10.40 11.51 -19.68
N THR A 207 -9.75 12.65 -19.93
CA THR A 207 -8.97 13.37 -18.92
C THR A 207 -9.81 13.63 -17.68
N ILE A 208 -9.25 13.35 -16.51
CA ILE A 208 -9.88 13.57 -15.20
C ILE A 208 -9.10 14.69 -14.51
N ASN A 209 -9.80 15.79 -14.21
CA ASN A 209 -9.26 16.85 -13.38
C ASN A 209 -10.14 17.01 -12.14
N VAL A 210 -9.51 17.01 -10.97
CA VAL A 210 -10.15 17.26 -9.69
C VAL A 210 -9.46 18.46 -9.07
N SER A 211 -10.20 19.55 -8.91
CA SER A 211 -9.73 20.74 -8.20
C SER A 211 -9.33 20.38 -6.77
N ARG A 212 -8.46 21.20 -6.16
CA ARG A 212 -7.97 21.00 -4.79
C ARG A 212 -9.16 20.81 -3.85
N THR A 213 -9.17 19.68 -3.14
CA THR A 213 -10.25 19.25 -2.24
C THR A 213 -9.63 18.37 -1.14
N PHE A 214 -10.36 18.07 -0.08
CA PHE A 214 -9.90 17.11 0.91
C PHE A 214 -9.68 15.72 0.31
N LEU A 215 -8.72 14.98 0.85
CA LEU A 215 -8.66 13.54 0.63
C LEU A 215 -9.82 12.85 1.37
N TRP A 216 -9.97 13.20 2.64
CA TRP A 216 -11.06 12.79 3.52
C TRP A 216 -11.61 14.01 4.23
N GLU A 217 -12.93 14.19 4.16
CA GLU A 217 -13.64 15.21 4.91
C GLU A 217 -14.14 14.61 6.21
N ILE A 218 -13.89 15.28 7.32
CA ILE A 218 -14.35 14.88 8.65
C ILE A 218 -15.23 15.98 9.22
N ALA A 219 -16.43 15.62 9.69
CA ALA A 219 -17.25 16.55 10.46
C ALA A 219 -16.70 16.72 11.88
N GLU A 220 -17.14 17.75 12.60
CA GLU A 220 -16.81 17.89 14.02
C GLU A 220 -17.16 16.60 14.79
N PRO A 221 -16.21 16.01 15.55
CA PRO A 221 -16.45 14.79 16.31
C PRO A 221 -17.58 14.97 17.32
N ILE A 222 -18.53 14.03 17.35
CA ILE A 222 -19.58 13.99 18.36
C ILE A 222 -18.99 13.31 19.60
N LEU A 223 -18.70 14.09 20.63
CA LEU A 223 -18.09 13.62 21.87
C LEU A 223 -19.17 13.18 22.87
N HIS A 224 -19.01 12.01 23.46
CA HIS A 224 -19.95 11.44 24.44
C HIS A 224 -19.38 11.57 25.85
N PHE A 225 -20.08 12.28 26.73
CA PHE A 225 -19.66 12.49 28.13
C PHE A 225 -20.59 11.78 29.11
N GLN A 226 -20.04 11.34 30.23
CA GLN A 226 -20.79 10.85 31.38
C GLN A 226 -20.62 11.82 32.55
N ASN A 227 -21.74 12.30 33.09
CA ASN A 227 -21.71 13.15 34.28
C ASN A 227 -21.26 12.34 35.49
N ASN A 228 -20.24 12.83 36.19
CA ASN A 228 -19.85 12.33 37.49
C ASN A 228 -20.23 13.37 38.55
N LEU A 229 -20.68 12.93 39.73
CA LEU A 229 -21.09 13.81 40.83
C LEU A 229 -20.00 14.80 41.30
N THR A 230 -18.75 14.55 40.92
CA THR A 230 -17.54 15.30 41.33
C THR A 230 -16.93 16.15 40.22
N ASN A 231 -17.39 16.05 38.97
CA ASN A 231 -16.84 16.80 37.84
C ASN A 231 -17.96 17.43 37.01
N GLU A 232 -18.07 18.76 37.05
CA GLU A 232 -19.07 19.55 36.32
C GLU A 232 -18.95 19.43 34.80
N GLN A 233 -17.78 19.04 34.28
CA GLN A 233 -17.51 18.93 32.83
C GLN A 233 -17.80 17.53 32.26
N GLY A 234 -18.05 16.54 33.12
CA GLY A 234 -18.24 15.14 32.71
C GLY A 234 -16.95 14.45 32.25
N GLU A 235 -16.93 13.11 32.27
CA GLU A 235 -15.82 12.29 31.77
C GLU A 235 -16.09 11.87 30.32
N LEU A 236 -15.11 12.01 29.42
CA LEU A 236 -15.25 11.55 28.03
C LEU A 236 -15.32 10.02 28.01
N ILE A 237 -16.46 9.48 27.59
CA ILE A 237 -16.69 8.03 27.58
C ILE A 237 -16.64 7.40 26.18
N GLY A 238 -16.64 8.21 25.11
CA GLY A 238 -16.59 7.75 23.74
C GLY A 238 -16.73 8.90 22.73
N PHE A 239 -16.71 8.59 21.45
CA PHE A 239 -16.98 9.55 20.38
C PHE A 239 -17.51 8.87 19.12
N THR A 240 -18.16 9.66 18.27
CA THR A 240 -18.60 9.25 16.94
C THR A 240 -18.04 10.19 15.87
N LEU A 241 -17.54 9.62 14.79
CA LEU A 241 -16.98 10.34 13.64
C LEU A 241 -17.86 10.13 12.41
N ASN A 242 -18.06 11.20 11.67
CA ASN A 242 -18.73 11.22 10.38
C ASN A 242 -17.72 11.63 9.32
N ILE A 243 -17.50 10.77 8.33
CA ILE A 243 -16.43 10.92 7.35
C ILE A 243 -16.98 10.73 5.94
N ARG A 244 -16.50 11.56 5.01
CA ARG A 244 -16.85 11.55 3.59
C ARG A 244 -15.59 11.53 2.73
N CYS A 245 -15.68 10.93 1.55
CA CYS A 245 -14.58 10.99 0.59
C CYS A 245 -14.59 12.35 -0.11
N GLY A 246 -13.41 12.90 -0.39
CA GLY A 246 -13.32 14.03 -1.32
C GLY A 246 -13.75 13.69 -2.74
N MET A 247 -13.80 14.72 -3.60
CA MET A 247 -14.31 14.62 -4.97
C MET A 247 -13.54 13.65 -5.88
N TRP A 248 -12.34 13.21 -5.50
CA TRP A 248 -11.61 12.15 -6.20
C TRP A 248 -12.41 10.85 -6.30
N ALA A 249 -13.24 10.52 -5.31
CA ALA A 249 -13.98 9.26 -5.26
C ALA A 249 -15.01 9.14 -6.41
N LYS A 250 -15.58 10.26 -6.88
CA LYS A 250 -16.46 10.30 -8.06
C LYS A 250 -15.83 9.72 -9.32
N TYR A 251 -14.50 9.80 -9.42
CA TYR A 251 -13.74 9.42 -10.60
C TYR A 251 -12.99 8.11 -10.45
N PHE A 252 -12.64 7.71 -9.23
CA PHE A 252 -11.83 6.51 -8.98
C PHE A 252 -12.54 5.41 -8.19
N LEU A 253 -13.72 5.69 -7.65
CA LEU A 253 -14.55 4.78 -6.87
C LEU A 253 -16.03 4.89 -7.27
N ASN A 254 -16.30 5.01 -8.59
CA ASN A 254 -17.66 5.04 -9.12
C ASN A 254 -17.86 3.92 -10.16
N GLU A 255 -18.66 2.91 -9.79
CA GLU A 255 -18.90 1.75 -10.65
C GLU A 255 -19.68 2.12 -11.92
N GLU A 256 -20.63 3.04 -11.84
CA GLU A 256 -21.38 3.53 -12.99
C GLU A 256 -20.46 4.21 -14.00
N ASN A 257 -19.59 5.12 -13.54
CA ASN A 257 -18.61 5.79 -14.38
C ASN A 257 -17.63 4.78 -15.01
N ARG A 258 -17.22 3.73 -14.30
CA ARG A 258 -16.43 2.64 -14.88
C ARG A 258 -17.19 1.94 -16.01
N ARG A 259 -18.46 1.58 -15.81
CA ARG A 259 -19.30 0.93 -16.83
C ARG A 259 -19.48 1.82 -18.07
N GLN A 260 -19.64 3.13 -17.86
CA GLN A 260 -19.76 4.14 -18.91
C GLN A 260 -18.42 4.60 -19.50
N LYS A 261 -17.27 4.08 -19.02
CA LYS A 261 -15.91 4.50 -19.42
C LYS A 261 -15.63 6.00 -19.20
N LYS A 262 -16.23 6.58 -18.16
CA LYS A 262 -16.02 7.97 -17.72
C LYS A 262 -15.12 8.08 -16.48
N GLY A 263 -14.72 6.95 -15.90
CA GLY A 263 -13.85 6.90 -14.73
C GLY A 263 -13.44 5.47 -14.39
N TYR A 264 -12.93 5.30 -13.19
CA TYR A 264 -12.39 4.06 -12.66
C TYR A 264 -13.17 3.60 -11.41
N TYR A 265 -13.00 2.31 -11.10
CA TYR A 265 -13.41 1.73 -9.83
C TYR A 265 -12.25 0.86 -9.33
N GLU A 266 -11.33 1.47 -8.60
CA GLU A 266 -10.07 0.85 -8.20
C GLU A 266 -10.07 0.47 -6.72
N TYR A 267 -10.05 -0.83 -6.46
CA TYR A 267 -10.00 -1.39 -5.10
C TYR A 267 -8.92 -2.48 -4.96
N CYS A 268 -8.46 -2.67 -3.73
CA CYS A 268 -7.59 -3.76 -3.29
C CYS A 268 -8.33 -4.58 -2.21
N VAL A 269 -7.64 -5.56 -1.65
CA VAL A 269 -8.13 -6.38 -0.54
C VAL A 269 -7.38 -5.97 0.72
N LEU A 270 -8.11 -5.57 1.75
CA LEU A 270 -7.59 -5.22 3.07
C LEU A 270 -8.02 -6.29 4.08
N SER A 271 -7.08 -6.91 4.79
CA SER A 271 -7.39 -7.81 5.90
C SER A 271 -7.31 -7.08 7.25
N LYS A 272 -8.07 -7.55 8.23
CA LYS A 272 -7.99 -7.06 9.61
C LYS A 272 -6.59 -7.32 10.19
N GLU A 273 -6.02 -8.48 9.88
CA GLU A 273 -4.70 -8.89 10.34
C GLU A 273 -3.62 -7.91 9.90
N LEU A 274 -3.69 -7.37 8.68
CA LEU A 274 -2.72 -6.38 8.19
C LEU A 274 -2.73 -5.11 9.05
N ILE A 275 -3.91 -4.61 9.41
CA ILE A 275 -4.05 -3.44 10.28
C ILE A 275 -3.44 -3.73 11.66
N LEU A 276 -3.74 -4.90 12.23
CA LEU A 276 -3.20 -5.32 13.53
C LEU A 276 -1.68 -5.50 13.48
N ASP A 277 -1.13 -6.01 12.38
CA ASP A 277 0.30 -6.18 12.20
C ASP A 277 1.02 -4.84 12.08
N ILE A 278 0.48 -3.88 11.34
CA ILE A 278 1.01 -2.51 11.31
C ILE A 278 1.00 -1.90 12.72
N MET A 279 -0.12 -2.02 13.44
CA MET A 279 -0.27 -1.53 14.82
C MET A 279 0.69 -2.18 15.81
N ALA A 280 1.08 -3.44 15.59
CA ALA A 280 2.03 -4.15 16.44
C ALA A 280 3.50 -3.82 16.10
N THR A 281 3.77 -3.45 14.84
CA THR A 281 5.13 -3.38 14.29
C THR A 281 5.67 -1.95 14.22
N TYR A 282 4.82 -0.92 14.12
CA TYR A 282 5.22 0.47 13.84
C TYR A 282 6.36 1.01 14.73
N HIS A 283 6.34 0.74 16.04
CA HIS A 283 7.32 1.30 16.96
C HIS A 283 8.69 0.62 16.91
N HIS A 284 8.75 -0.69 16.63
CA HIS A 284 9.99 -1.47 16.70
C HIS A 284 10.61 -1.72 15.33
N TYR A 285 9.78 -1.83 14.29
CA TYR A 285 10.21 -2.06 12.91
C TYR A 285 9.41 -1.15 11.97
N GLU A 286 9.60 0.16 12.12
CA GLU A 286 8.92 1.17 11.31
C GLU A 286 8.98 0.88 9.81
N GLY A 287 10.17 0.53 9.29
CA GLY A 287 10.36 0.16 7.89
C GLY A 287 9.51 -1.03 7.43
N ALA A 288 9.23 -2.00 8.31
CA ALA A 288 8.31 -3.09 8.00
C ALA A 288 6.86 -2.59 7.92
N ALA A 289 6.45 -1.71 8.82
CA ALA A 289 5.11 -1.12 8.79
C ALA A 289 4.88 -0.24 7.53
N ARG A 290 5.88 0.55 7.13
CA ARG A 290 5.87 1.31 5.86
C ARG A 290 5.76 0.37 4.66
N LEU A 291 6.55 -0.71 4.64
CA LEU A 291 6.52 -1.69 3.55
C LEU A 291 5.20 -2.46 3.49
N MET A 292 4.63 -2.90 4.61
CA MET A 292 3.32 -3.57 4.63
C MET A 292 2.25 -2.70 3.99
N THR A 293 2.23 -1.42 4.34
CA THR A 293 1.30 -0.43 3.77
C THR A 293 1.53 -0.23 2.28
N TRP A 294 2.78 -0.08 1.84
CA TRP A 294 3.09 0.13 0.43
C TRP A 294 2.84 -1.12 -0.44
N LEU A 295 3.20 -2.30 0.09
CA LEU A 295 3.05 -3.58 -0.61
C LEU A 295 1.59 -3.97 -0.80
N LEU A 296 0.68 -3.54 0.08
CA LEU A 296 -0.77 -3.68 -0.11
C LEU A 296 -1.22 -3.16 -1.49
N PHE A 297 -0.75 -1.97 -1.88
CA PHE A 297 -1.08 -1.38 -3.18
C PHE A 297 -0.26 -2.00 -4.32
N LYS A 298 1.04 -2.25 -4.09
CA LYS A 298 1.93 -2.77 -5.13
C LYS A 298 1.53 -4.16 -5.61
N THR A 299 1.18 -5.04 -4.68
CA THR A 299 0.82 -6.43 -4.98
C THR A 299 -0.44 -6.50 -5.84
N LYS A 300 -1.43 -5.63 -5.65
CA LYS A 300 -2.64 -5.58 -6.50
C LYS A 300 -2.38 -5.35 -8.00
N ILE A 301 -1.31 -4.64 -8.39
CA ILE A 301 -1.07 -4.24 -9.78
C ILE A 301 -0.24 -5.27 -10.56
N ASN A 302 0.79 -5.85 -9.93
CA ASN A 302 1.71 -6.77 -10.62
C ASN A 302 2.42 -7.66 -9.60
N ARG A 303 1.74 -8.74 -9.18
CA ARG A 303 2.16 -9.69 -8.13
C ARG A 303 3.45 -10.44 -8.46
N SER A 304 3.70 -10.70 -9.75
CA SER A 304 4.83 -11.53 -10.19
C SER A 304 6.08 -10.70 -10.52
N SER A 305 5.96 -9.37 -10.56
CA SER A 305 7.12 -8.53 -10.88
C SER A 305 8.08 -8.47 -9.69
N PRO A 306 9.38 -8.77 -9.91
CA PRO A 306 10.37 -8.55 -8.88
C PRO A 306 10.49 -7.06 -8.53
N LEU A 307 10.92 -6.79 -7.30
CA LEU A 307 11.19 -5.46 -6.75
C LEU A 307 12.67 -5.34 -6.46
N THR A 308 13.28 -4.19 -6.78
CA THR A 308 14.67 -3.94 -6.41
C THR A 308 14.77 -3.64 -4.92
N VAL A 309 15.86 -4.09 -4.30
CA VAL A 309 16.18 -3.78 -2.91
C VAL A 309 16.28 -2.26 -2.71
N GLU A 310 16.88 -1.54 -3.65
CA GLU A 310 16.98 -0.07 -3.59
C GLU A 310 15.61 0.59 -3.38
N LEU A 311 14.59 0.19 -4.16
CA LEU A 311 13.24 0.72 -4.03
C LEU A 311 12.65 0.42 -2.65
N LEU A 312 12.79 -0.82 -2.18
CA LEU A 312 12.27 -1.22 -0.88
C LEU A 312 12.96 -0.49 0.28
N LEU A 313 14.27 -0.25 0.18
CA LEU A 313 15.01 0.55 1.17
C LEU A 313 14.55 2.01 1.19
N LYS A 314 14.30 2.62 0.01
CA LYS A 314 13.77 4.00 -0.07
C LYS A 314 12.43 4.13 0.63
N ILE A 315 11.53 3.17 0.42
CA ILE A 315 10.21 3.16 1.07
C ILE A 315 10.33 2.92 2.58
N ALA A 316 11.18 1.96 2.98
CA ALA A 316 11.30 1.56 4.38
C ALA A 316 12.04 2.60 5.24
N PHE A 317 13.04 3.29 4.69
CA PHE A 317 13.98 4.09 5.49
C PHE A 317 14.24 5.50 4.93
N GLY A 318 13.64 5.86 3.80
CA GLY A 318 13.82 7.16 3.15
C GLY A 318 15.07 7.24 2.25
N GLU A 319 15.03 8.17 1.29
CA GLU A 319 16.11 8.39 0.32
C GLU A 319 17.41 8.82 1.02
N LYS A 320 17.30 9.71 2.02
CA LYS A 320 18.46 10.26 2.74
C LYS A 320 19.28 9.17 3.43
N ALA A 321 18.63 8.25 4.14
CA ALA A 321 19.30 7.15 4.82
C ALA A 321 20.02 6.22 3.84
N LEU A 322 19.42 5.99 2.66
CA LEU A 322 20.04 5.22 1.60
C LEU A 322 21.27 5.93 1.01
N GLN A 323 21.18 7.23 0.72
CA GLN A 323 22.32 8.00 0.20
C GLN A 323 23.49 8.03 1.20
N ASP A 324 23.20 8.20 2.49
CA ASP A 324 24.21 8.12 3.55
C ASP A 324 24.88 6.73 3.60
N ALA A 325 24.12 5.65 3.40
CA ALA A 325 24.63 4.28 3.36
C ALA A 325 25.45 3.97 2.10
N ILE A 326 25.12 4.59 0.96
CA ILE A 326 25.94 4.51 -0.25
C ILE A 326 27.29 5.17 0.03
N ALA A 327 27.29 6.38 0.60
CA ALA A 327 28.50 7.18 0.83
C ALA A 327 29.40 6.64 1.95
N LYS A 328 28.84 6.12 3.06
CA LYS A 328 29.61 5.85 4.29
C LYS A 328 29.40 4.44 4.82
N SER A 329 30.49 3.80 5.28
CA SER A 329 30.48 2.40 5.77
C SER A 329 29.65 2.19 7.04
N LYS A 330 29.70 3.11 8.02
CA LYS A 330 28.95 2.98 9.28
C LYS A 330 27.42 3.08 9.08
N PRO A 331 26.89 4.11 8.38
CA PRO A 331 25.47 4.14 7.99
C PRO A 331 25.05 2.91 7.17
N ARG A 332 25.92 2.42 6.27
CA ARG A 332 25.66 1.19 5.50
C ARG A 332 25.43 -0.02 6.38
N ALA A 333 26.31 -0.26 7.34
CA ALA A 333 26.17 -1.39 8.26
C ALA A 333 24.85 -1.32 9.04
N LYS A 334 24.50 -0.12 9.53
CA LYS A 334 23.23 0.13 10.23
C LYS A 334 22.02 -0.11 9.34
N LEU A 335 22.01 0.42 8.11
CA LEU A 335 20.91 0.25 7.16
C LEU A 335 20.69 -1.23 6.81
N VAL A 336 21.77 -1.98 6.61
CA VAL A 336 21.68 -3.42 6.31
C VAL A 336 21.14 -4.22 7.51
N ASP A 337 21.56 -3.89 8.74
CA ASP A 337 21.00 -4.52 9.94
C ASP A 337 19.50 -4.22 10.08
N SER A 338 19.10 -2.96 9.90
CA SER A 338 17.69 -2.54 9.88
C SER A 338 16.88 -3.24 8.78
N TRP A 339 17.47 -3.44 7.61
CA TRP A 339 16.87 -4.16 6.49
C TRP A 339 16.61 -5.64 6.82
N ILE A 340 17.61 -6.34 7.39
CA ILE A 340 17.46 -7.75 7.78
C ILE A 340 16.35 -7.90 8.82
N LYS A 341 16.32 -7.02 9.83
CA LYS A 341 15.25 -6.98 10.84
C LYS A 341 13.87 -6.72 10.22
N THR A 342 13.80 -5.83 9.24
CA THR A 342 12.58 -5.50 8.50
C THR A 342 12.07 -6.70 7.70
N LEU A 343 12.94 -7.39 6.96
CA LEU A 343 12.58 -8.61 6.24
C LEU A 343 12.09 -9.70 7.19
N LYS A 344 12.77 -9.89 8.33
CA LYS A 344 12.36 -10.84 9.35
C LYS A 344 10.94 -10.56 9.85
N ALA A 345 10.67 -9.30 10.21
CA ALA A 345 9.35 -8.88 10.68
C ALA A 345 8.27 -9.14 9.61
N LEU A 346 8.52 -8.83 8.33
CA LEU A 346 7.55 -9.11 7.26
C LEU A 346 7.26 -10.61 7.13
N ILE A 347 8.29 -11.46 7.16
CA ILE A 347 8.14 -12.92 7.06
C ILE A 347 7.36 -13.49 8.26
N GLU A 348 7.63 -13.00 9.48
CA GLU A 348 6.88 -13.36 10.69
C GLU A 348 5.40 -12.97 10.59
N LYS A 349 5.07 -11.90 9.83
CA LYS A 349 3.70 -11.48 9.51
C LYS A 349 3.09 -12.18 8.29
N GLY A 350 3.75 -13.23 7.79
CA GLY A 350 3.21 -14.07 6.73
C GLY A 350 3.39 -13.53 5.31
N TRP A 351 4.21 -12.49 5.12
CA TRP A 351 4.64 -12.08 3.77
C TRP A 351 5.62 -13.11 3.22
N SER A 352 5.36 -13.60 2.01
CA SER A 352 6.31 -14.47 1.32
C SER A 352 7.30 -13.62 0.54
N ILE A 353 8.57 -13.68 0.93
CA ILE A 353 9.66 -12.95 0.29
C ILE A 353 10.68 -13.96 -0.21
N THR A 354 10.95 -13.95 -1.51
CA THR A 354 11.89 -14.88 -2.15
C THR A 354 12.97 -14.08 -2.90
N PRO A 355 14.26 -14.28 -2.61
CA PRO A 355 15.32 -13.63 -3.35
C PRO A 355 15.44 -14.20 -4.76
N ASP A 356 15.66 -13.34 -5.75
CA ASP A 356 16.04 -13.76 -7.09
C ASP A 356 17.45 -14.34 -7.06
N PRO A 357 17.65 -15.65 -7.33
CA PRO A 357 18.94 -16.31 -7.19
C PRO A 357 20.01 -15.74 -8.13
N GLN A 358 19.61 -15.05 -9.21
CA GLN A 358 20.56 -14.47 -10.16
C GLN A 358 21.07 -13.09 -9.74
N THR A 359 20.27 -12.32 -9.01
CA THR A 359 20.56 -10.89 -8.77
C THR A 359 20.74 -10.55 -7.29
N TYR A 360 20.14 -11.31 -6.37
CA TYR A 360 20.21 -11.01 -4.94
C TYR A 360 21.43 -11.69 -4.29
N PRO A 361 22.36 -10.94 -3.68
CA PRO A 361 23.50 -11.55 -2.99
C PRO A 361 23.07 -12.16 -1.65
N MET A 362 23.21 -13.48 -1.52
CA MET A 362 22.75 -14.24 -0.33
C MET A 362 23.42 -13.84 0.99
N SER A 363 24.59 -13.18 0.95
CA SER A 363 25.25 -12.60 2.14
C SER A 363 24.46 -11.48 2.83
N TYR A 364 23.39 -10.98 2.19
CA TYR A 364 22.45 -9.99 2.73
C TYR A 364 21.08 -10.58 3.04
N TRP A 365 20.90 -11.90 2.88
CA TRP A 365 19.62 -12.55 3.15
C TRP A 365 19.42 -12.74 4.65
N VAL A 366 18.14 -12.73 5.07
CA VAL A 366 17.74 -12.99 6.45
C VAL A 366 17.74 -14.49 6.71
N ASP A 367 18.29 -14.91 7.84
CA ASP A 367 18.12 -16.27 8.30
C ASP A 367 16.70 -16.45 8.86
N THR A 368 15.90 -17.27 8.19
CA THR A 368 14.49 -17.51 8.53
C THR A 368 14.27 -18.68 9.48
N GLY A 369 15.33 -19.33 9.97
CA GLY A 369 15.23 -20.45 10.90
C GLY A 369 14.74 -21.76 10.25
N LYS A 370 13.80 -21.72 9.29
CA LYS A 370 13.32 -22.90 8.55
C LYS A 370 14.28 -23.36 7.45
N SER A 371 15.18 -22.47 7.03
CA SER A 371 16.25 -22.72 6.06
C SER A 371 17.58 -22.20 6.63
N SER A 372 17.70 -22.19 7.96
CA SER A 372 18.95 -21.82 8.61
C SER A 372 19.97 -22.91 8.37
N LEU A 373 21.06 -22.55 7.70
CA LEU A 373 22.24 -23.41 7.60
C LEU A 373 22.88 -23.64 8.98
N PHE A 374 22.55 -22.83 10.00
CA PHE A 374 22.97 -23.07 11.38
C PHE A 374 22.20 -24.24 12.02
N ASN A 375 21.06 -24.65 11.46
CA ASN A 375 20.40 -25.90 11.89
C ASN A 375 21.15 -27.15 11.41
N GLU A 376 22.09 -27.02 10.48
CA GLU A 376 22.95 -28.12 10.04
C GLU A 376 24.16 -28.30 10.98
N ILE A 377 24.36 -27.38 11.94
CA ILE A 377 25.40 -27.51 12.96
C ILE A 377 24.92 -28.50 14.02
N PRO A 378 25.62 -29.62 14.22
CA PRO A 378 25.28 -30.57 15.28
C PRO A 378 25.41 -29.95 16.68
N ASP A 379 24.51 -30.30 17.59
CA ASP A 379 24.59 -29.87 19.01
C ASP A 379 25.71 -30.60 19.78
N ASP A 380 26.14 -31.77 19.27
CA ASP A 380 27.20 -32.58 19.85
C ASP A 380 28.60 -31.99 19.56
N PRO A 381 29.47 -31.78 20.57
CA PRO A 381 30.77 -31.13 20.40
C PRO A 381 31.72 -31.82 19.41
N ASP A 382 31.77 -33.16 19.41
CA ASP A 382 32.67 -33.93 18.55
C ASP A 382 32.19 -33.89 17.10
N THR A 383 30.87 -34.05 16.89
CA THR A 383 30.24 -33.94 15.58
C THR A 383 30.30 -32.51 15.03
N ALA A 384 30.19 -31.49 15.89
CA ALA A 384 30.37 -30.09 15.53
C ALA A 384 31.82 -29.80 15.11
N LEU A 385 32.81 -30.39 15.77
CA LEU A 385 34.22 -30.25 15.40
C LEU A 385 34.49 -30.82 14.00
N GLU A 386 33.92 -31.99 13.68
CA GLU A 386 34.00 -32.57 12.34
C GLU A 386 33.29 -31.71 11.29
N PHE A 387 32.12 -31.15 11.63
CA PHE A 387 31.40 -30.21 10.78
C PHE A 387 32.27 -28.99 10.43
N TRP A 388 32.88 -28.34 11.43
CA TRP A 388 33.73 -27.17 11.21
C TRP A 388 35.03 -27.50 10.48
N ALA A 389 35.63 -28.67 10.73
CA ALA A 389 36.79 -29.14 9.99
C ALA A 389 36.44 -29.32 8.49
N LYS A 390 35.26 -29.87 8.20
CA LYS A 390 34.76 -30.03 6.83
C LYS A 390 34.43 -28.69 6.15
N ASP A 391 33.82 -27.74 6.88
CA ASP A 391 33.57 -26.38 6.37
C ASP A 391 34.88 -25.65 6.05
N ALA A 392 35.88 -25.74 6.93
CA ALA A 392 37.19 -25.11 6.73
C ALA A 392 37.95 -25.67 5.52
N LEU A 393 37.72 -26.94 5.18
CA LEU A 393 38.32 -27.61 4.02
C LEU A 393 37.55 -27.39 2.71
N ALA A 394 36.31 -26.89 2.76
CA ALA A 394 35.50 -26.67 1.57
C ALA A 394 36.09 -25.54 0.67
N PRO A 395 35.79 -25.54 -0.63
CA PRO A 395 36.22 -24.47 -1.55
C PRO A 395 35.76 -23.08 -1.08
N THR A 396 36.61 -22.07 -1.27
CA THR A 396 36.30 -20.69 -0.92
C THR A 396 35.02 -20.21 -1.64
N GLY A 397 34.07 -19.64 -0.91
CA GLY A 397 32.75 -19.23 -1.39
C GLY A 397 31.64 -20.27 -1.18
N THR A 398 31.99 -21.50 -0.82
CA THR A 398 31.02 -22.56 -0.43
C THR A 398 30.94 -22.78 1.08
N ARG A 399 31.91 -22.25 1.85
CA ARG A 399 31.96 -22.33 3.31
C ARG A 399 30.84 -21.53 3.95
N LEU A 400 30.29 -22.02 5.05
CA LEU A 400 29.37 -21.28 5.92
C LEU A 400 30.03 -20.01 6.45
N THR A 401 31.32 -20.09 6.78
CA THR A 401 32.15 -18.96 7.22
C THR A 401 32.35 -17.89 6.13
N ASP A 402 32.51 -18.29 4.87
CA ASP A 402 32.73 -17.36 3.75
C ASP A 402 31.47 -16.53 3.42
N ARG A 403 30.28 -17.10 3.63
CA ARG A 403 29.00 -16.44 3.32
C ARG A 403 28.67 -15.25 4.23
N THR A 404 29.35 -15.12 5.37
CA THR A 404 29.25 -13.95 6.25
C THR A 404 30.12 -12.78 5.79
N ARG A 405 31.13 -13.05 4.94
CA ARG A 405 32.07 -12.04 4.47
C ARG A 405 31.53 -11.34 3.23
N ARG A 406 31.20 -10.04 3.38
CA ARG A 406 30.73 -9.21 2.26
C ARG A 406 31.90 -8.75 1.42
N GLU A 407 31.89 -9.12 0.14
CA GLU A 407 32.91 -8.69 -0.82
C GLU A 407 32.91 -7.18 -1.02
N ARG A 408 34.05 -6.62 -1.44
CA ARG A 408 34.16 -5.19 -1.75
C ARG A 408 33.29 -4.88 -2.97
N GLY A 409 32.41 -3.88 -2.86
CA GLY A 409 31.47 -3.53 -3.94
C GLY A 409 30.15 -4.32 -3.93
N SER A 410 30.01 -5.36 -3.09
CA SER A 410 28.79 -6.17 -2.98
C SER A 410 27.54 -5.37 -2.57
N PHE A 411 27.71 -4.20 -1.96
CA PHE A 411 26.58 -3.33 -1.62
C PHE A 411 25.85 -2.79 -2.85
N ALA A 412 26.57 -2.45 -3.93
CA ALA A 412 25.93 -1.99 -5.16
C ALA A 412 25.16 -3.12 -5.85
N LEU A 413 25.69 -4.35 -5.80
CA LEU A 413 24.96 -5.55 -6.25
C LEU A 413 23.72 -5.79 -5.40
N PHE A 414 23.84 -5.65 -4.07
CA PHE A 414 22.71 -5.75 -3.14
C PHE A 414 21.60 -4.77 -3.46
N LEU A 415 21.90 -3.49 -3.72
CA LEU A 415 20.88 -2.49 -4.09
C LEU A 415 20.13 -2.86 -5.38
N ASN A 416 20.84 -3.43 -6.36
CA ASN A 416 20.26 -3.91 -7.61
C ASN A 416 19.60 -5.29 -7.49
N GLY A 417 19.80 -5.98 -6.37
CA GLY A 417 19.24 -7.30 -6.10
C GLY A 417 17.71 -7.24 -6.12
N ARG A 418 17.11 -8.34 -6.58
CA ARG A 418 15.66 -8.42 -6.75
C ARG A 418 15.02 -9.38 -5.76
N LEU A 419 13.85 -8.99 -5.28
CA LEU A 419 13.00 -9.80 -4.41
C LEU A 419 11.62 -9.98 -5.04
N TYR A 420 11.10 -11.20 -4.98
CA TYR A 420 9.70 -11.51 -5.24
C TYR A 420 8.94 -11.44 -3.92
N VAL A 421 7.82 -10.72 -3.91
CA VAL A 421 7.02 -10.50 -2.70
C VAL A 421 5.56 -10.88 -2.98
N GLN A 422 5.00 -11.79 -2.18
CA GLN A 422 3.58 -12.12 -2.18
C GLN A 422 2.92 -11.71 -0.87
N PRO A 423 1.66 -11.22 -0.92
CA PRO A 423 0.94 -10.81 0.26
C PRO A 423 0.58 -12.02 1.15
N PRO A 424 0.22 -11.80 2.43
CA PRO A 424 -0.26 -12.85 3.31
C PRO A 424 -1.46 -13.60 2.73
N LYS A 425 -1.61 -14.87 3.14
CA LYS A 425 -2.60 -15.80 2.58
C LYS A 425 -4.03 -15.24 2.52
N ALA A 426 -4.50 -14.59 3.59
CA ALA A 426 -5.84 -13.99 3.62
C ALA A 426 -6.09 -12.96 2.50
N ILE A 427 -5.05 -12.21 2.13
CA ILE A 427 -5.11 -11.24 1.02
C ILE A 427 -4.94 -11.97 -0.32
N SER A 428 -3.99 -12.90 -0.43
CA SER A 428 -3.73 -13.64 -1.67
C SER A 428 -4.95 -14.45 -2.12
N ASP A 429 -5.53 -15.26 -1.24
CA ASP A 429 -6.67 -16.13 -1.55
C ASP A 429 -7.87 -15.31 -2.07
N ARG A 430 -8.09 -14.13 -1.49
CA ARG A 430 -9.16 -13.22 -1.91
C ARG A 430 -8.88 -12.53 -3.24
N LEU A 431 -7.62 -12.18 -3.51
CA LEU A 431 -7.20 -11.65 -4.82
C LEU A 431 -7.33 -12.71 -5.92
N ASP A 432 -7.00 -13.97 -5.63
CA ASP A 432 -7.14 -15.07 -6.59
C ASP A 432 -8.61 -15.35 -6.90
N ALA A 433 -9.48 -15.39 -5.87
CA ALA A 433 -10.92 -15.52 -6.07
C ALA A 433 -11.51 -14.39 -6.95
N LEU A 434 -11.02 -13.16 -6.78
CA LEU A 434 -11.41 -12.01 -7.62
C LEU A 434 -10.99 -12.17 -9.08
N GLU A 435 -9.77 -12.61 -9.33
CA GLU A 435 -9.27 -12.83 -10.69
C GLU A 435 -10.03 -13.96 -11.39
N GLU A 436 -10.31 -15.05 -10.67
CA GLU A 436 -11.13 -16.14 -11.19
C GLU A 436 -12.56 -15.69 -11.54
N ALA A 437 -13.20 -14.90 -10.66
CA ALA A 437 -14.53 -14.35 -10.92
C ALA A 437 -14.57 -13.44 -12.16
N ARG A 438 -13.52 -12.63 -12.38
CA ARG A 438 -13.37 -11.82 -13.59
C ARG A 438 -13.24 -12.70 -14.84
N ARG A 439 -12.37 -13.73 -14.81
CA ARG A 439 -12.18 -14.67 -15.92
C ARG A 439 -13.47 -15.40 -16.29
N ARG A 440 -14.28 -15.81 -15.30
CA ARG A 440 -15.59 -16.45 -15.50
C ARG A 440 -16.62 -15.50 -16.14
N THR A 441 -16.54 -14.21 -15.85
CA THR A 441 -17.46 -13.20 -16.41
C THR A 441 -17.09 -12.88 -17.86
N GLU A 442 -15.80 -12.76 -18.17
CA GLU A 442 -15.30 -12.53 -19.52
C GLU A 442 -15.59 -13.70 -20.47
N THR A 443 -15.56 -14.94 -19.97
CA THR A 443 -15.89 -16.14 -20.76
C THR A 443 -17.41 -16.36 -20.96
N ARG A 444 -18.27 -15.67 -20.20
CA ARG A 444 -19.74 -15.81 -20.26
C ARG A 444 -20.44 -14.73 -21.10
N LEU A 445 -19.74 -13.71 -21.58
CA LEU A 445 -20.33 -12.74 -22.48
C LEU A 445 -20.62 -13.40 -23.83
N PRO A 446 -21.89 -13.49 -24.28
CA PRO A 446 -22.18 -13.97 -25.61
C PRO A 446 -21.60 -12.95 -26.59
N THR A 447 -20.73 -13.42 -27.48
CA THR A 447 -20.35 -12.68 -28.67
C THR A 447 -21.64 -12.27 -29.36
N ILE A 448 -21.97 -10.98 -29.34
CA ILE A 448 -23.05 -10.42 -30.17
C ILE A 448 -22.53 -10.55 -31.61
N SER A 449 -22.71 -11.73 -32.20
CA SER A 449 -22.57 -11.93 -33.63
C SER A 449 -23.71 -11.15 -34.26
N THR A 450 -23.32 -10.10 -34.97
CA THR A 450 -24.14 -9.40 -35.94
C THR A 450 -24.87 -10.42 -36.81
N ALA A 451 -26.17 -10.56 -36.57
CA ALA A 451 -27.04 -11.41 -37.35
C ALA A 451 -27.10 -10.85 -38.78
N LYS A 452 -26.43 -11.52 -39.72
CA LYS A 452 -26.84 -11.58 -41.11
C LYS A 452 -27.14 -13.02 -41.46
N THR A 453 -28.42 -13.22 -41.74
CA THR A 453 -29.08 -14.24 -42.56
C THR A 453 -28.13 -15.10 -43.41
N SER A 454 -28.14 -16.42 -43.20
CA SER A 454 -28.52 -17.43 -44.19
C SER A 454 -27.98 -18.83 -43.83
N GLN A 455 -28.91 -19.78 -43.71
CA GLN A 455 -28.86 -21.18 -44.19
C GLN A 455 -27.65 -22.07 -43.87
N GLY A 456 -27.97 -23.26 -43.34
CA GLY A 456 -27.12 -24.46 -43.44
C GLY A 456 -26.68 -25.00 -42.09
N GLY A 457 -27.45 -25.93 -41.53
CA GLY A 457 -27.02 -26.70 -40.38
C GLY A 457 -25.84 -27.62 -40.71
N MET A 458 -24.88 -27.73 -39.80
CA MET A 458 -24.06 -28.93 -39.66
C MET A 458 -23.45 -29.00 -38.26
N ALA A 459 -23.53 -30.20 -37.70
CA ALA A 459 -23.16 -30.56 -36.35
C ALA A 459 -21.67 -30.33 -36.04
N ILE A 460 -21.38 -29.79 -34.84
CA ILE A 460 -20.02 -29.61 -34.34
C ILE A 460 -19.46 -30.98 -33.98
N THR A 461 -18.50 -31.44 -34.77
CA THR A 461 -17.61 -32.58 -34.48
C THR A 461 -16.27 -32.00 -33.99
N PRO A 462 -15.59 -32.59 -33.00
CA PRO A 462 -14.30 -32.10 -32.50
C PRO A 462 -13.24 -32.01 -33.63
N PRO A 463 -12.38 -30.98 -33.65
CA PRO A 463 -11.49 -30.71 -34.78
C PRO A 463 -10.37 -31.76 -34.86
N LYS A 464 -10.35 -32.52 -35.97
CA LYS A 464 -9.17 -33.27 -36.42
C LYS A 464 -8.04 -32.29 -36.75
N LEU A 465 -6.81 -32.62 -36.36
CA LEU A 465 -5.61 -31.89 -36.75
C LEU A 465 -5.53 -31.78 -38.29
N PRO A 466 -5.37 -30.57 -38.86
CA PRO A 466 -5.20 -30.41 -40.29
C PRO A 466 -3.84 -30.95 -40.75
N LYS A 467 -3.80 -31.54 -41.96
CA LYS A 467 -2.57 -32.09 -42.58
C LYS A 467 -1.56 -31.00 -42.95
N GLU A 468 -2.00 -29.76 -43.08
CA GLU A 468 -1.18 -28.60 -43.47
C GLU A 468 -1.72 -27.31 -42.83
N ILE A 469 -0.83 -26.37 -42.52
CA ILE A 469 -1.20 -25.04 -42.01
C ILE A 469 -1.16 -24.05 -43.17
N GLN A 470 -2.32 -23.60 -43.61
CA GLN A 470 -2.48 -22.80 -44.83
C GLN A 470 -2.23 -21.31 -44.61
N SER A 471 -2.23 -20.83 -43.37
CA SER A 471 -1.97 -19.41 -43.08
C SER A 471 -1.38 -19.17 -41.69
N GLY A 472 -0.72 -18.02 -41.53
CA GLY A 472 -0.24 -17.52 -40.24
C GLY A 472 -1.37 -17.31 -39.22
N GLU A 473 -2.56 -16.92 -39.67
CA GLU A 473 -3.73 -16.78 -38.78
C GLU A 473 -4.21 -18.14 -38.27
N GLN A 474 -4.15 -19.19 -39.09
CA GLN A 474 -4.46 -20.55 -38.67
C GLN A 474 -3.46 -21.06 -37.61
N LEU A 475 -2.16 -20.77 -37.78
CA LEU A 475 -1.14 -21.09 -36.76
C LEU A 475 -1.42 -20.38 -35.44
N LYS A 476 -1.75 -19.09 -35.50
CA LYS A 476 -2.11 -18.28 -34.34
C LYS A 476 -3.33 -18.81 -33.60
N GLN A 477 -4.38 -19.23 -34.33
CA GLN A 477 -5.56 -19.85 -33.73
C GLN A 477 -5.21 -21.16 -33.03
N LEU A 478 -4.49 -22.06 -33.69
CA LEU A 478 -4.08 -23.34 -33.09
C LEU A 478 -3.23 -23.14 -31.83
N ARG A 479 -2.30 -22.18 -31.86
CA ARG A 479 -1.49 -21.81 -30.69
C ARG A 479 -2.35 -21.29 -29.53
N ILE A 480 -3.30 -20.39 -29.81
CA ILE A 480 -4.20 -19.84 -28.79
C ILE A 480 -5.13 -20.93 -28.23
N THR A 481 -5.65 -21.82 -29.07
CA THR A 481 -6.48 -22.96 -28.64
C THR A 481 -5.72 -23.89 -27.69
N LYS A 482 -4.42 -24.08 -27.89
CA LYS A 482 -3.56 -24.85 -26.98
C LYS A 482 -3.04 -24.04 -25.76
N GLY A 483 -3.40 -22.77 -25.64
CA GLY A 483 -2.94 -21.91 -24.54
C GLY A 483 -1.45 -21.54 -24.60
N TRP A 484 -0.80 -21.69 -25.75
CA TRP A 484 0.63 -21.48 -25.90
C TRP A 484 1.00 -20.02 -26.15
N SER A 485 2.12 -19.56 -25.59
CA SER A 485 2.70 -18.25 -25.92
C SER A 485 3.49 -18.32 -27.23
N GLN A 486 3.68 -17.18 -27.90
CA GLN A 486 4.53 -17.12 -29.11
C GLN A 486 5.96 -17.56 -28.82
N ALA A 487 6.48 -17.27 -27.62
CA ALA A 487 7.82 -17.66 -27.19
C ALA A 487 7.92 -19.18 -26.97
N TYR A 488 6.88 -19.78 -26.38
CA TYR A 488 6.80 -21.22 -26.20
C TYR A 488 6.78 -21.95 -27.55
N LEU A 489 5.93 -21.52 -28.48
CA LEU A 489 5.91 -22.12 -29.83
C LEU A 489 7.27 -21.96 -30.53
N ALA A 490 7.90 -20.78 -30.42
CA ALA A 490 9.20 -20.51 -31.02
C ALA A 490 10.31 -21.45 -30.50
N ASP A 491 10.35 -21.65 -29.18
CA ASP A 491 11.26 -22.58 -28.52
C ASP A 491 11.05 -24.03 -28.99
N GLN A 492 9.80 -24.49 -29.03
CA GLN A 492 9.46 -25.86 -29.42
C GLN A 492 9.78 -26.18 -30.90
N ILE A 493 9.72 -25.19 -31.80
CA ILE A 493 10.04 -25.38 -33.23
C ILE A 493 11.48 -24.95 -33.59
N GLY A 494 12.29 -24.55 -32.60
CA GLY A 494 13.68 -24.11 -32.83
C GLY A 494 13.80 -22.82 -33.66
N ARG A 495 12.85 -21.88 -33.51
CA ARG A 495 12.83 -20.59 -34.21
C ARG A 495 12.86 -19.41 -33.23
N SER A 496 13.14 -18.22 -33.75
CA SER A 496 13.10 -17.00 -32.93
C SER A 496 11.65 -16.52 -32.71
N LEU A 497 11.42 -15.85 -31.58
CA LEU A 497 10.12 -15.20 -31.29
C LEU A 497 9.69 -14.23 -32.41
N SER A 498 10.65 -13.49 -32.98
CA SER A 498 10.41 -12.57 -34.10
C SER A 498 9.90 -13.32 -35.35
N TRP A 499 10.43 -14.52 -35.60
CA TRP A 499 9.99 -15.37 -36.70
C TRP A 499 8.52 -15.77 -36.55
N VAL A 500 8.11 -16.26 -35.37
CA VAL A 500 6.70 -16.64 -35.09
C VAL A 500 5.77 -15.44 -35.25
N LYS A 501 6.17 -14.28 -34.73
CA LYS A 501 5.40 -13.03 -34.88
C LYS A 501 5.22 -12.62 -36.36
N MET A 502 6.26 -12.75 -37.18
CA MET A 502 6.17 -12.42 -38.61
C MET A 502 5.28 -13.39 -39.37
N VAL A 503 5.31 -14.68 -39.02
CA VAL A 503 4.42 -15.68 -39.61
C VAL A 503 2.97 -15.42 -39.23
N GLU A 504 2.66 -15.23 -37.94
CA GLU A 504 1.29 -14.97 -37.47
C GLU A 504 0.69 -13.67 -38.00
N THR A 505 1.54 -12.70 -38.36
CA THR A 505 1.09 -11.42 -38.95
C THR A 505 1.06 -11.45 -40.49
N GLY A 506 1.31 -12.60 -41.11
CA GLY A 506 1.31 -12.77 -42.57
C GLY A 506 2.48 -12.09 -43.29
N LYS A 507 3.46 -11.55 -42.54
CA LYS A 507 4.66 -10.91 -43.10
C LYS A 507 5.71 -11.91 -43.57
N ARG A 508 5.55 -13.19 -43.21
CA ARG A 508 6.43 -14.28 -43.63
C ARG A 508 5.62 -15.56 -43.84
N ASN A 509 5.88 -16.25 -44.95
CA ASN A 509 5.25 -17.54 -45.24
C ASN A 509 5.97 -18.69 -44.50
N ILE A 510 5.20 -19.70 -44.11
CA ILE A 510 5.72 -20.94 -43.52
C ILE A 510 6.39 -21.74 -44.64
N GLN A 511 7.66 -22.11 -44.45
CA GLN A 511 8.37 -22.96 -45.40
C GLN A 511 8.01 -24.43 -45.16
N PRO A 512 8.09 -25.32 -46.18
CA PRO A 512 7.77 -26.74 -46.02
C PRO A 512 8.52 -27.44 -44.87
N GLN A 513 9.78 -27.04 -44.64
CA GLN A 513 10.60 -27.53 -43.51
C GLN A 513 10.09 -27.09 -42.13
N ASP A 514 9.46 -25.92 -42.05
CA ASP A 514 8.91 -25.39 -40.79
C ASP A 514 7.51 -25.99 -40.55
N GLN A 515 6.80 -26.33 -41.62
CA GLN A 515 5.47 -26.92 -41.56
C GLN A 515 5.47 -28.29 -40.89
N SER A 516 6.45 -29.15 -41.20
CA SER A 516 6.61 -30.45 -40.54
C SER A 516 6.93 -30.31 -39.05
N ALA A 517 7.81 -29.37 -38.67
CA ALA A 517 8.17 -29.09 -37.28
C ALA A 517 7.00 -28.50 -36.48
N ILE A 518 6.21 -27.61 -37.08
CA ILE A 518 5.03 -27.05 -36.42
C ILE A 518 3.96 -28.13 -36.24
N LEU A 519 3.69 -28.96 -37.25
CA LEU A 519 2.70 -30.03 -37.16
C LEU A 519 3.09 -31.11 -36.16
N SER A 520 4.38 -31.46 -36.05
CA SER A 520 4.85 -32.43 -35.05
C SER A 520 4.66 -31.91 -33.63
N VAL A 521 5.03 -30.66 -33.36
CA VAL A 521 4.83 -30.00 -32.06
C VAL A 521 3.33 -29.89 -31.75
N LEU A 522 2.50 -29.52 -32.72
CA LEU A 522 1.04 -29.45 -32.54
C LEU A 522 0.38 -30.82 -32.35
N ALA A 523 0.95 -31.91 -32.88
CA ALA A 523 0.45 -33.27 -32.72
C ALA A 523 0.79 -33.89 -31.36
N THR A 524 1.86 -33.44 -30.71
CA THR A 524 2.19 -33.89 -29.36
C THR A 524 1.17 -33.33 -28.37
N SER A 525 0.37 -34.21 -27.78
CA SER A 525 -0.51 -33.90 -26.66
C SER A 525 0.35 -33.63 -25.42
N GLY A 526 0.30 -32.40 -24.92
CA GLY A 526 0.77 -32.04 -23.58
C GLY A 526 -0.41 -32.01 -22.62
#